data_AF-A0A409XJL1-F1
#
_entry.id   AF-A0A409XJL1-F1
#
_cell.length_a   1.000
_cell.length_b   1.000
_cell.length_c   1.000
_cell.angle_alpha   90.00
_cell.angle_beta   90.00
_cell.angle_gamma   90.00
#
_symmetry.space_group_name_H-M   'P 1'
#
loop_
_entity.id
_entity.type
_entity.pdbx_description
1 polymer ?
#
loop_
_entity_poly.entity_id
_entity_poly.type
_entity_poly.pdbx_seq_one_letter_code
_entity_poly.pdbx_strand_id
1 'polypeptide(L)'
;MEAEWNPRRELALPTELLYKILLVAITDSVHSICVSTEDTPWERSIMDTLHRVSRTFKAISTDIAGKAFDIQKTIRQDDARMLRTSREIFIYLSHLGTRLRSSSEWGSVSFQTIDCTASSLVFAYALYLSCISLRRNASRSPPDVFQTTHKVILSALAQSEALCERVYPVEVTIPLRCCIAQEFELARHGLVIVQSFADLHNHAISMMILQPSSSADGTGPTAAVRSMIHTSLLKVEAVYERYTSVITEKSPLPEPRIYELPTVLCAIRLLAALKFEEDEYNLEPRLKKIVDLWSVGCPFLNPLNAKRSEDRAVM
;
A
#
# COMPACT_ATOMS: atom_id res chain seq x y z
N MET A 1 36.30 32.70 35.38
CA MET A 1 36.64 31.27 35.32
C MET A 1 35.32 30.51 35.26
N GLU A 2 34.83 30.28 34.04
CA GLU A 2 33.65 29.45 33.83
C GLU A 2 34.08 27.99 34.04
N ALA A 3 33.42 27.30 34.96
CA ALA A 3 33.70 25.90 35.23
C ALA A 3 33.30 25.07 34.01
N GLU A 4 34.30 24.48 33.37
CA GLU A 4 34.16 23.55 32.26
C GLU A 4 33.34 22.34 32.74
N TRP A 5 32.05 22.30 32.38
CA TRP A 5 31.17 21.19 32.70
C TRP A 5 31.67 19.94 31.97
N ASN A 6 32.33 19.05 32.72
CA ASN A 6 32.80 17.78 32.22
C ASN A 6 31.83 16.69 32.72
N PRO A 7 30.85 16.25 31.90
CA PRO A 7 29.91 15.23 32.34
C PRO A 7 30.69 13.97 32.72
N ARG A 8 30.45 13.46 33.93
CA ARG A 8 31.10 12.24 34.44
C ARG A 8 30.93 11.13 33.41
N ARG A 9 32.04 10.46 33.06
CA ARG A 9 32.10 9.31 32.11
C ARG A 9 31.08 8.21 32.40
N GLU A 10 30.56 8.15 33.63
CA GLU A 10 29.55 7.21 34.12
C GLU A 10 28.14 7.39 33.52
N LEU A 11 27.85 8.51 32.84
CA LEU A 11 26.56 8.78 32.18
C LEU A 11 26.62 8.72 30.64
N ALA A 12 27.78 8.38 30.06
CA ALA A 12 27.91 8.30 28.61
C ALA A 12 27.35 6.96 28.09
N LEU A 13 26.34 7.03 27.24
CA LEU A 13 25.82 5.86 26.53
C LEU A 13 26.96 5.17 25.74
N PRO A 14 27.08 3.83 25.80
CA PRO A 14 27.94 3.06 24.90
C PRO A 14 27.69 3.44 23.44
N THR A 15 28.76 3.52 22.64
CA THR A 15 28.69 4.02 21.26
C THR A 15 27.79 3.14 20.38
N GLU A 16 27.73 1.84 20.67
CA GLU A 16 26.88 0.86 19.98
C GLU A 16 25.39 1.12 20.26
N LEU A 17 25.05 1.47 21.51
CA LEU A 17 23.67 1.82 21.87
C LEU A 17 23.28 3.16 21.24
N LEU A 18 24.18 4.13 21.26
CA LEU A 18 23.97 5.40 20.59
C LEU A 18 23.78 5.22 19.08
N TYR A 19 24.57 4.35 18.44
CA TYR A 19 24.41 4.00 17.03
C TYR A 19 23.00 3.49 16.73
N LYS A 20 22.50 2.53 17.53
CA LYS A 20 21.16 1.98 17.36
C LYS A 20 20.06 3.04 17.53
N ILE A 21 20.19 3.92 18.53
CA ILE A 21 19.21 5.01 18.76
C ILE A 21 19.16 5.95 17.55
N LEU A 22 20.33 6.37 17.06
CA LEU A 22 20.41 7.30 15.93
C LEU A 22 19.95 6.66 14.62
N LEU A 23 20.27 5.38 14.44
CA LEU A 23 19.80 4.57 13.32
C LEU A 23 18.27 4.53 13.28
N VAL A 24 17.62 4.20 14.40
CA VAL A 24 16.16 4.19 14.51
C VAL A 24 15.58 5.58 14.26
N ALA A 25 16.12 6.62 14.91
CA ALA A 25 15.62 7.99 14.74
C ALA A 25 15.66 8.47 13.28
N ILE A 26 16.77 8.21 12.56
CA ILE A 26 16.89 8.55 11.14
C ILE A 26 15.92 7.72 10.30
N THR A 27 15.84 6.42 10.57
CA THR A 27 15.00 5.47 9.83
C THR A 27 13.52 5.84 9.94
N ASP A 28 13.05 6.09 11.16
CA ASP A 28 11.66 6.48 11.42
C ASP A 28 11.35 7.84 10.82
N SER A 29 12.30 8.79 10.88
CA SER A 29 12.13 10.11 10.25
C SER A 29 11.98 9.98 8.73
N VAL A 30 12.83 9.20 8.08
CA VAL A 30 12.77 8.94 6.63
C VAL A 30 11.46 8.26 6.25
N HIS A 31 11.03 7.27 7.04
CA HIS A 31 9.77 6.59 6.77
C HIS A 31 8.57 7.52 6.93
N SER A 32 8.55 8.29 8.01
CA SER A 32 7.48 9.24 8.34
C SER A 32 7.32 10.31 7.26
N ILE A 33 8.40 10.96 6.81
CA ILE A 33 8.31 11.99 5.74
C ILE A 33 7.75 11.42 4.43
N CYS A 34 7.98 10.14 4.14
CA CYS A 34 7.50 9.48 2.94
C CYS A 34 6.05 9.00 3.05
N VAL A 35 5.63 8.50 4.22
CA VAL A 35 4.37 7.73 4.37
C VAL A 35 3.32 8.43 5.24
N SER A 36 3.71 9.26 6.22
CA SER A 36 2.79 9.97 7.11
C SER A 36 1.97 11.05 6.40
N THR A 37 0.66 11.04 6.59
CA THR A 37 -0.26 12.10 6.13
C THR A 37 -0.22 13.35 6.99
N GLU A 38 0.45 13.30 8.14
CA GLU A 38 0.58 14.42 9.06
C GLU A 38 1.75 15.33 8.66
N ASP A 39 1.78 16.52 9.26
CA ASP A 39 2.92 17.43 9.12
C ASP A 39 4.17 16.81 9.76
N THR A 40 5.25 16.74 9.00
CA THR A 40 6.54 16.13 9.40
C THR A 40 7.72 17.11 9.45
N PRO A 41 7.56 18.36 9.96
CA PRO A 41 8.63 19.36 9.94
C PRO A 41 9.82 18.98 10.83
N TRP A 42 9.58 18.22 11.90
CA TRP A 42 10.61 17.76 12.81
C TRP A 42 11.50 16.69 12.14
N GLU A 43 10.87 15.70 11.51
CA GLU A 43 11.56 14.60 10.81
C GLU A 43 12.39 15.12 9.64
N ARG A 44 11.90 16.12 8.90
CA ARG A 44 12.66 16.81 7.85
C ARG A 44 13.93 17.49 8.36
N SER A 45 13.96 17.86 9.64
CA SER A 45 15.06 18.59 10.29
C SER A 45 15.88 17.71 11.24
N ILE A 46 15.70 16.38 11.20
CA ILE A 46 16.34 15.47 12.16
C ILE A 46 17.87 15.57 12.10
N MET A 47 18.45 15.65 10.92
CA MET A 47 19.91 15.70 10.74
C MET A 47 20.52 16.96 11.35
N ASP A 48 19.85 18.10 11.24
CA ASP A 48 20.27 19.35 11.87
C ASP A 48 20.25 19.24 13.39
N THR A 49 19.19 18.63 13.92
CA THR A 49 19.03 18.41 15.35
C THR A 49 20.16 17.52 15.87
N LEU A 50 20.39 16.37 15.24
CA LEU A 50 21.44 15.42 15.64
C LEU A 50 22.84 16.03 15.59
N HIS A 51 23.13 16.86 14.57
CA HIS A 51 24.42 17.55 14.44
C HIS A 51 24.69 18.56 15.58
N ARG A 52 23.63 19.11 16.19
CA ARG A 52 23.74 20.11 17.27
C ARG A 52 23.89 19.49 18.67
N VAL A 53 23.56 18.20 18.84
CA VAL A 53 23.60 17.55 20.16
C VAL A 53 25.03 17.37 20.67
N SER A 54 25.91 16.75 19.87
CA SER A 54 27.31 16.53 20.23
C SER A 54 28.15 16.12 19.02
N ARG A 55 29.49 16.15 19.16
CA ARG A 55 30.41 15.67 18.12
C ARG A 55 30.20 14.18 17.79
N THR A 56 29.90 13.35 18.79
CA THR A 56 29.66 11.91 18.60
C THR A 56 28.36 11.67 17.83
N PHE A 57 27.28 12.36 18.19
CA PHE A 57 26.00 12.27 17.48
C PHE A 57 26.18 12.61 16.01
N LYS A 58 26.82 13.76 15.75
CA LYS A 58 27.14 14.23 14.41
C LYS A 58 27.93 13.20 13.60
N ALA A 59 28.98 12.62 14.17
CA ALA A 59 29.84 11.66 13.47
C ALA A 59 29.05 10.39 13.09
N ILE A 60 28.26 9.86 14.02
CA ILE A 60 27.45 8.67 13.79
C ILE A 60 26.31 8.94 12.80
N SER A 61 25.56 10.03 12.96
CA SER A 61 24.46 10.38 12.05
C SER A 61 24.97 10.62 10.63
N THR A 62 26.13 11.27 10.48
CA THR A 62 26.76 11.49 9.17
C THR A 62 27.18 10.18 8.52
N ASP A 63 27.71 9.22 9.29
CA ASP A 63 28.08 7.90 8.77
C ASP A 63 26.85 7.10 8.31
N ILE A 64 25.80 7.04 9.14
CA ILE A 64 24.55 6.36 8.82
C ILE A 64 23.92 6.96 7.56
N ALA A 65 23.65 8.27 7.55
CA ALA A 65 23.03 8.95 6.41
C ALA A 65 23.92 8.87 5.17
N GLY A 66 25.23 9.02 5.34
CA GLY A 66 26.17 8.94 4.24
C GLY A 66 26.14 7.58 3.54
N LYS A 67 26.06 6.49 4.31
CA LYS A 67 25.95 5.13 3.76
C LYS A 67 24.56 4.86 3.18
N ALA A 68 23.48 5.24 3.87
CA ALA A 68 22.12 4.95 3.44
C ALA A 68 21.71 5.68 2.14
N PHE A 69 22.24 6.90 1.95
CA PHE A 69 21.95 7.75 0.80
C PHE A 69 23.09 7.83 -0.21
N ASP A 70 24.11 6.97 -0.12
CA ASP A 70 25.26 6.96 -1.04
C ASP A 70 25.98 8.31 -1.20
N ILE A 71 25.98 9.16 -0.15
CA ILE A 71 26.58 10.51 -0.20
C ILE A 71 28.10 10.38 -0.36
N GLN A 72 28.72 11.14 -1.25
CA GLN A 72 30.17 11.03 -1.48
C GLN A 72 31.00 11.42 -0.25
N LYS A 73 32.13 10.72 -0.01
CA LYS A 73 33.00 10.98 1.15
C LYS A 73 33.49 12.44 1.22
N THR A 74 33.73 13.08 0.08
CA THR A 74 34.13 14.50 -0.02
C THR A 74 33.07 15.44 0.55
N ILE A 75 31.78 15.12 0.37
CA ILE A 75 30.66 15.87 0.94
C ILE A 75 30.55 15.58 2.45
N ARG A 76 30.75 14.32 2.86
CA ARG A 76 30.65 13.91 4.29
C ARG A 76 31.67 14.60 5.20
N GLN A 77 32.79 15.09 4.66
CA GLN A 77 33.83 15.78 5.41
C GLN A 77 33.54 17.27 5.64
N ASP A 78 32.59 17.85 4.90
CA ASP A 78 32.17 19.24 5.03
C ASP A 78 30.75 19.29 5.62
N ASP A 79 30.64 19.72 6.87
CA ASP A 79 29.39 19.77 7.62
C ASP A 79 28.28 20.55 6.91
N ALA A 80 28.63 21.68 6.31
CA ALA A 80 27.65 22.55 5.67
C ALA A 80 27.11 21.89 4.40
N ARG A 81 27.98 21.22 3.62
CA ARG A 81 27.57 20.46 2.44
C ARG A 81 26.79 19.21 2.80
N MET A 82 27.19 18.48 3.84
CA MET A 82 26.50 17.29 4.33
C MET A 82 25.07 17.61 4.77
N LEU A 83 24.89 18.65 5.60
CA LEU A 83 23.57 19.07 6.05
C LEU A 83 22.70 19.58 4.90
N ARG A 84 23.27 20.36 3.97
CA ARG A 84 22.55 20.82 2.79
C ARG A 84 22.04 19.65 1.95
N THR A 85 22.92 18.70 1.62
CA THR A 85 22.58 17.50 0.83
C THR A 85 21.50 16.67 1.53
N SER A 86 21.65 16.46 2.84
CA SER A 86 20.66 15.70 3.63
C SER A 86 19.29 16.38 3.63
N ARG A 87 19.23 17.71 3.78
CA ARG A 87 17.97 18.46 3.71
C ARG A 87 17.33 18.34 2.34
N GLU A 88 18.10 18.46 1.26
CA GLU A 88 17.60 18.30 -0.11
C GLU A 88 16.98 16.91 -0.33
N ILE A 89 17.64 15.85 0.16
CA ILE A 89 17.11 14.48 0.11
C ILE A 89 15.79 14.36 0.90
N PHE A 90 15.73 14.88 2.13
CA PHE A 90 14.54 14.77 2.98
C PHE A 90 13.37 15.60 2.42
N ILE A 91 13.63 16.80 1.89
CA ILE A 91 12.62 17.61 1.19
C ILE A 91 12.11 16.85 -0.03
N TYR A 92 13.01 16.29 -0.83
CA TYR A 92 12.65 15.51 -2.01
C TYR A 92 11.77 14.31 -1.66
N LEU A 93 12.17 13.50 -0.68
CA LEU A 93 11.42 12.33 -0.21
C LEU A 93 10.05 12.72 0.34
N SER A 94 9.94 13.87 1.01
CA SER A 94 8.66 14.36 1.50
C SER A 94 7.75 14.84 0.36
N HIS A 95 8.28 15.57 -0.62
CA HIS A 95 7.52 15.96 -1.81
C HIS A 95 7.05 14.74 -2.61
N LEU A 96 7.93 13.73 -2.75
CA LEU A 96 7.62 12.45 -3.38
C LEU A 96 6.47 11.75 -2.64
N GLY A 97 6.55 11.66 -1.31
CA GLY A 97 5.51 11.13 -0.44
C GLY A 97 4.17 11.85 -0.63
N THR A 98 4.16 13.18 -0.46
CA THR A 98 2.95 14.00 -0.64
C THR A 98 2.33 13.81 -2.03
N ARG A 99 3.14 13.89 -3.09
CA ARG A 99 2.66 13.80 -4.49
C ARG A 99 2.10 12.44 -4.84
N LEU A 100 2.76 11.35 -4.44
CA LEU A 100 2.34 10.00 -4.84
C LEU A 100 1.19 9.46 -3.97
N ARG A 101 0.97 10.04 -2.78
CA ARG A 101 -0.18 9.71 -1.91
C ARG A 101 -1.48 10.38 -2.36
N SER A 102 -1.45 11.53 -3.04
CA SER A 102 -2.65 12.25 -3.51
C SER A 102 -3.06 11.83 -4.94
N SER A 103 -4.26 11.25 -5.08
CA SER A 103 -4.82 10.79 -6.37
C SER A 103 -5.20 11.95 -7.31
N SER A 104 -5.37 13.18 -6.80
CA SER A 104 -5.96 14.32 -7.53
C SER A 104 -4.99 15.15 -8.40
N GLU A 105 -3.67 14.95 -8.29
CA GLU A 105 -2.68 15.87 -8.89
C GLU A 105 -1.74 15.19 -9.90
N TRP A 106 -2.28 14.34 -10.77
CA TRP A 106 -1.51 13.61 -11.78
C TRP A 106 -1.14 14.43 -13.05
N GLY A 107 -1.52 15.70 -13.13
CA GLY A 107 -1.43 16.51 -14.36
C GLY A 107 -0.03 16.87 -14.87
N SER A 108 1.06 16.58 -14.15
CA SER A 108 2.40 17.05 -14.55
C SER A 108 3.57 16.22 -14.04
N VAL A 109 3.43 14.89 -13.93
CA VAL A 109 4.53 14.05 -13.44
C VAL A 109 5.53 13.74 -14.55
N SER A 110 6.55 14.59 -14.68
CA SER A 110 7.82 14.22 -15.32
C SER A 110 8.74 13.57 -14.27
N PHE A 111 9.15 12.32 -14.50
CA PHE A 111 10.20 11.65 -13.72
C PHE A 111 11.60 12.25 -14.00
N GLN A 112 11.72 13.28 -14.85
CA GLN A 112 12.99 13.79 -15.35
C GLN A 112 13.65 14.87 -14.47
N THR A 113 13.03 15.28 -13.37
CA THR A 113 13.57 16.34 -12.47
C THR A 113 14.10 15.83 -11.13
N ILE A 114 14.62 14.60 -11.08
CA ILE A 114 15.27 14.05 -9.88
C ILE A 114 16.77 14.34 -9.96
N ASP A 115 17.16 15.58 -9.67
CA ASP A 115 18.57 15.99 -9.53
C ASP A 115 19.13 15.74 -8.12
N CYS A 116 18.41 14.99 -7.28
CA CYS A 116 18.92 14.54 -5.99
C CYS A 116 19.69 13.22 -6.19
N THR A 117 20.85 13.08 -5.53
CA THR A 117 21.71 11.88 -5.63
C THR A 117 20.89 10.60 -5.51
N ALA A 118 20.81 9.87 -6.62
CA ALA A 118 19.84 8.82 -6.84
C ALA A 118 20.27 7.52 -6.11
N SER A 119 20.15 7.53 -4.78
CA SER A 119 20.50 6.39 -3.93
C SER A 119 19.47 5.26 -4.06
N SER A 120 19.91 4.03 -3.77
CA SER A 120 19.03 2.85 -3.80
C SER A 120 17.82 3.02 -2.88
N LEU A 121 18.00 3.65 -1.71
CA LEU A 121 16.93 3.90 -0.75
C LEU A 121 15.85 4.85 -1.31
N VAL A 122 16.27 5.94 -1.96
CA VAL A 122 15.34 6.91 -2.55
C VAL A 122 14.53 6.27 -3.66
N PHE A 123 15.17 5.49 -4.53
CA PHE A 123 14.47 4.74 -5.59
C PHE A 123 13.52 3.69 -5.04
N ALA A 124 13.90 2.98 -3.98
CA ALA A 124 13.03 1.99 -3.34
C ALA A 124 11.73 2.65 -2.84
N TYR A 125 11.83 3.77 -2.12
CA TYR A 125 10.66 4.54 -1.68
C TYR A 125 9.82 5.06 -2.86
N ALA A 126 10.47 5.56 -3.92
CA ALA A 126 9.76 6.06 -5.11
C ALA A 126 8.94 4.96 -5.80
N LEU A 127 9.53 3.77 -5.99
CA LEU A 127 8.82 2.63 -6.56
C LEU A 127 7.68 2.17 -5.67
N TYR A 128 7.91 2.03 -4.36
CA TYR A 128 6.88 1.63 -3.39
C TYR A 128 5.69 2.60 -3.40
N LEU A 129 5.94 3.90 -3.26
CA LEU A 129 4.89 4.92 -3.26
C LEU A 129 4.14 4.98 -4.59
N SER A 130 4.84 4.77 -5.71
CA SER A 130 4.21 4.70 -7.04
C SER A 130 3.28 3.49 -7.15
N CYS A 131 3.68 2.33 -6.60
CA CYS A 131 2.87 1.12 -6.57
C CYS A 131 1.56 1.33 -5.81
N ILE A 132 1.62 1.94 -4.61
CA ILE A 132 0.41 2.29 -3.83
C ILE A 132 -0.53 3.17 -4.66
N SER A 133 0.03 4.22 -5.27
CA SER A 133 -0.73 5.18 -6.08
C SER A 133 -1.42 4.48 -7.26
N LEU A 134 -0.67 3.65 -7.99
CA LEU A 134 -1.18 2.87 -9.11
C LEU A 134 -2.25 1.88 -8.68
N ARG A 135 -2.06 1.14 -7.58
CA ARG A 135 -3.05 0.19 -7.06
C ARG A 135 -4.37 0.89 -6.77
N ARG A 136 -4.33 2.01 -6.04
CA ARG A 136 -5.52 2.79 -5.68
C ARG A 136 -6.23 3.33 -6.91
N ASN A 137 -5.50 3.85 -7.90
CA ASN A 137 -6.10 4.38 -9.12
C ASN A 137 -6.66 3.27 -10.04
N ALA A 138 -6.00 2.11 -10.09
CA ALA A 138 -6.43 0.97 -10.88
C ALA A 138 -7.83 0.47 -10.46
N SER A 139 -8.22 0.64 -9.19
CA SER A 139 -9.58 0.28 -8.71
C SER A 139 -10.72 0.90 -9.53
N ARG A 140 -10.47 2.05 -10.17
CA ARG A 140 -11.45 2.76 -11.03
C ARG A 140 -11.35 2.39 -12.50
N SER A 141 -10.39 1.54 -12.86
CA SER A 141 -10.11 1.16 -14.24
C SER A 141 -10.91 -0.08 -14.65
N PRO A 142 -11.04 -0.34 -15.97
CA PRO A 142 -11.57 -1.60 -16.46
C PRO A 142 -10.79 -2.83 -15.94
N PRO A 143 -11.41 -4.02 -15.88
CA PRO A 143 -10.82 -5.21 -15.26
C PRO A 143 -9.50 -5.69 -15.91
N ASP A 144 -9.39 -5.59 -17.22
CA ASP A 144 -8.19 -5.92 -18.00
C ASP A 144 -7.03 -4.96 -17.69
N VAL A 145 -7.32 -3.67 -17.59
CA VAL A 145 -6.36 -2.64 -17.18
C VAL A 145 -5.94 -2.85 -15.72
N PHE A 146 -6.89 -3.18 -14.84
CA PHE A 146 -6.60 -3.50 -13.44
C PHE A 146 -5.61 -4.68 -13.34
N GLN A 147 -5.90 -5.78 -14.05
CA GLN A 147 -5.07 -6.99 -13.99
C GLN A 147 -3.66 -6.78 -14.55
N THR A 148 -3.53 -6.09 -15.68
CA THR A 148 -2.23 -5.77 -16.28
C THR A 148 -1.42 -4.83 -15.37
N THR A 149 -2.06 -3.79 -14.81
CA THR A 149 -1.44 -2.86 -13.86
C THR A 149 -0.94 -3.59 -12.61
N HIS A 150 -1.73 -4.51 -12.05
CA HIS A 150 -1.34 -5.26 -10.84
C HIS A 150 -0.15 -6.20 -11.07
N LYS A 151 -0.02 -6.80 -12.26
CA LYS A 151 1.17 -7.58 -12.62
C LYS A 151 2.43 -6.70 -12.65
N VAL A 152 2.32 -5.48 -13.19
CA VAL A 152 3.41 -4.50 -13.19
C VAL A 152 3.76 -4.07 -11.76
N ILE A 153 2.76 -3.80 -10.92
CA ILE A 153 2.94 -3.47 -9.51
C ILE A 153 3.72 -4.56 -8.78
N LEU A 154 3.34 -5.84 -8.93
CA LEU A 154 4.03 -6.95 -8.26
C LEU A 154 5.50 -7.04 -8.68
N SER A 155 5.81 -6.82 -9.97
CA SER A 155 7.19 -6.76 -10.45
C SER A 155 7.96 -5.56 -9.89
N ALA A 156 7.32 -4.39 -9.82
CA ALA A 156 7.94 -3.16 -9.31
C ALA A 156 8.19 -3.23 -7.80
N LEU A 157 7.30 -3.86 -7.03
CA LEU A 157 7.49 -4.12 -5.59
C LEU A 157 8.66 -5.08 -5.35
N ALA A 158 8.80 -6.13 -6.16
CA ALA A 158 9.96 -7.02 -6.09
C ALA A 158 11.28 -6.29 -6.40
N GLN A 159 11.26 -5.34 -7.35
CA GLN A 159 12.42 -4.48 -7.63
C GLN A 159 12.71 -3.51 -6.48
N SER A 160 11.68 -2.93 -5.87
CA SER A 160 11.81 -2.08 -4.69
C SER A 160 12.48 -2.82 -3.52
N GLU A 161 12.06 -4.07 -3.26
CA GLU A 161 12.67 -4.95 -2.27
C GLU A 161 14.15 -5.24 -2.59
N ALA A 162 14.47 -5.55 -3.85
CA ALA A 162 15.84 -5.80 -4.28
C ALA A 162 16.74 -4.56 -4.16
N LEU A 163 16.18 -3.35 -4.24
CA LEU A 163 16.92 -2.11 -3.96
C LEU A 163 17.18 -1.95 -2.46
N CYS A 164 16.24 -2.34 -1.59
CA CYS A 164 16.46 -2.32 -0.14
C CYS A 164 17.66 -3.17 0.29
N GLU A 165 17.89 -4.32 -0.37
CA GLU A 165 19.04 -5.20 -0.09
C GLU A 165 20.40 -4.53 -0.37
N ARG A 166 20.43 -3.48 -1.19
CA ARG A 166 21.66 -2.75 -1.56
C ARG A 166 21.97 -1.60 -0.60
N VAL A 167 21.05 -1.25 0.29
CA VAL A 167 21.21 -0.13 1.22
C VAL A 167 21.94 -0.60 2.47
N TYR A 168 22.91 0.19 2.90
CA TYR A 168 23.62 -0.03 4.16
C TYR A 168 23.52 1.20 5.08
N PRO A 169 23.29 1.04 6.39
CA PRO A 169 22.98 -0.22 7.08
C PRO A 169 21.58 -0.74 6.72
N VAL A 170 21.41 -2.06 6.68
CA VAL A 170 20.18 -2.73 6.19
C VAL A 170 18.97 -2.35 7.03
N GLU A 171 19.18 -2.05 8.30
CA GLU A 171 18.17 -1.67 9.27
C GLU A 171 17.38 -0.43 8.87
N VAL A 172 17.98 0.49 8.10
CA VAL A 172 17.29 1.68 7.55
C VAL A 172 16.14 1.30 6.64
N THR A 173 16.19 0.12 6.04
CA THR A 173 15.16 -0.36 5.11
C THR A 173 14.04 -1.15 5.77
N ILE A 174 14.19 -1.56 7.04
CA ILE A 174 13.24 -2.48 7.69
C ILE A 174 11.79 -1.97 7.61
N PRO A 175 11.48 -0.69 7.92
CA PRO A 175 10.09 -0.22 7.81
C PRO A 175 9.58 -0.26 6.37
N LEU A 176 10.40 0.14 5.40
CA LEU A 176 10.02 0.11 3.98
C LEU A 176 9.74 -1.32 3.51
N ARG A 177 10.62 -2.29 3.84
CA ARG A 177 10.43 -3.70 3.47
C ARG A 177 9.14 -4.29 4.06
N CYS A 178 8.82 -3.94 5.30
CA CYS A 178 7.54 -4.34 5.92
C CYS A 178 6.34 -3.80 5.14
N CYS A 179 6.41 -2.54 4.70
CA CYS A 179 5.36 -1.92 3.91
C CYS A 179 5.27 -2.49 2.48
N ILE A 180 6.41 -2.79 1.84
CA ILE A 180 6.46 -3.47 0.54
C ILE A 180 5.78 -4.84 0.63
N ALA A 181 6.07 -5.63 1.67
CA ALA A 181 5.45 -6.94 1.86
C ALA A 181 3.92 -6.85 2.02
N GLN A 182 3.42 -5.87 2.78
CA GLN A 182 1.98 -5.64 2.92
C GLN A 182 1.33 -5.23 1.60
N GLU A 183 1.95 -4.31 0.87
CA GLU A 183 1.46 -3.84 -0.43
C GLU A 183 1.49 -4.96 -1.50
N PHE A 184 2.47 -5.86 -1.41
CA PHE A 184 2.54 -7.04 -2.27
C PHE A 184 1.35 -7.97 -2.03
N GLU A 185 0.98 -8.22 -0.77
CA GLU A 185 -0.18 -9.02 -0.42
C GLU A 185 -1.49 -8.35 -0.85
N LEU A 186 -1.63 -7.03 -0.67
CA LEU A 186 -2.80 -6.28 -1.16
C LEU A 186 -2.96 -6.41 -2.67
N ALA A 187 -1.88 -6.19 -3.43
CA ALA A 187 -1.91 -6.31 -4.88
C ALA A 187 -2.25 -7.74 -5.33
N ARG A 188 -1.66 -8.75 -4.69
CA ARG A 188 -1.90 -10.16 -5.00
C ARG A 188 -3.35 -10.58 -4.71
N HIS A 189 -3.86 -10.24 -3.54
CA HIS A 189 -5.23 -10.55 -3.14
C HIS A 189 -6.26 -9.79 -3.98
N GLY A 190 -6.03 -8.50 -4.26
CA GLY A 190 -6.88 -7.71 -5.15
C GLY A 190 -6.99 -8.32 -6.55
N LEU A 191 -5.89 -8.84 -7.11
CA LEU A 191 -5.89 -9.54 -8.40
C LEU A 191 -6.78 -10.80 -8.37
N VAL A 192 -6.64 -11.63 -7.34
CA VAL A 192 -7.46 -12.85 -7.18
C VAL A 192 -8.95 -12.51 -7.07
N ILE A 193 -9.30 -11.47 -6.31
CA ILE A 193 -10.67 -11.01 -6.15
C ILE A 193 -11.25 -10.58 -7.50
N VAL A 194 -10.59 -9.66 -8.22
CA VAL A 194 -11.09 -9.13 -9.49
C VAL A 194 -11.21 -10.22 -10.55
N GLN A 195 -10.23 -11.13 -10.65
CA GLN A 195 -10.30 -12.27 -11.56
C GLN A 195 -11.47 -13.20 -11.23
N SER A 196 -11.61 -13.57 -9.96
CA SER A 196 -12.68 -14.48 -9.54
C SER A 196 -14.06 -13.86 -9.73
N PHE A 197 -14.22 -12.55 -9.52
CA PHE A 197 -15.49 -11.86 -9.79
C PHE A 197 -15.77 -11.66 -11.28
N ALA A 198 -14.75 -11.50 -12.11
CA ALA A 198 -14.92 -11.53 -13.56
C ALA A 198 -15.39 -12.91 -14.06
N ASP A 199 -14.81 -13.99 -13.53
CA ASP A 199 -15.25 -15.35 -13.81
C ASP A 199 -16.70 -15.57 -13.35
N LEU A 200 -17.02 -15.16 -12.12
CA LEU A 200 -18.36 -15.27 -11.56
C LEU A 200 -19.40 -14.49 -12.38
N HIS A 201 -19.06 -13.31 -12.89
CA HIS A 201 -19.92 -12.53 -13.77
C HIS A 201 -20.27 -13.32 -15.04
N ASN A 202 -19.27 -13.91 -15.70
CA ASN A 202 -19.46 -14.71 -16.90
C ASN A 202 -20.27 -16.00 -16.62
N HIS A 203 -20.01 -16.65 -15.48
CA HIS A 203 -20.77 -17.83 -15.07
C HIS A 203 -22.22 -17.49 -14.74
N ALA A 204 -22.48 -16.33 -14.10
CA ALA A 204 -23.83 -15.87 -13.82
C ALA A 204 -24.61 -15.60 -15.11
N ILE A 205 -24.00 -14.95 -16.11
CA ILE A 205 -24.62 -14.75 -17.43
C ILE A 205 -24.93 -16.11 -18.09
N SER A 206 -23.98 -17.05 -18.04
CA SER A 206 -24.17 -18.39 -18.61
C SER A 206 -25.33 -19.11 -17.93
N MET A 207 -25.44 -19.00 -16.60
CA MET A 207 -26.54 -19.57 -15.83
C MET A 207 -27.88 -18.96 -16.24
N MET A 208 -27.97 -17.63 -16.38
CA MET A 208 -29.21 -16.95 -16.79
C MET A 208 -29.70 -17.40 -18.17
N ILE A 209 -28.78 -17.71 -19.09
CA ILE A 209 -29.11 -18.19 -20.44
C ILE A 209 -29.58 -19.66 -20.41
N LEU A 210 -28.95 -20.50 -19.59
CA LEU A 210 -29.21 -21.94 -19.57
C LEU A 210 -30.41 -22.33 -18.71
N GLN A 211 -30.71 -21.58 -17.64
CA GLN A 211 -31.82 -21.90 -16.73
C GLN A 211 -33.19 -22.02 -17.39
N PRO A 212 -33.61 -21.13 -18.32
CA PRO A 212 -34.88 -21.27 -19.02
C PRO A 212 -34.99 -22.54 -19.89
N SER A 213 -33.87 -23.09 -20.34
CA SER A 213 -33.81 -24.26 -21.24
C SER A 213 -33.67 -25.60 -20.50
N SER A 214 -33.59 -25.57 -19.15
CA SER A 214 -33.39 -26.77 -18.32
C SER A 214 -34.46 -27.85 -18.50
N SER A 215 -35.67 -27.45 -18.89
CA SER A 215 -36.79 -28.36 -19.17
C SER A 215 -36.64 -29.14 -20.49
N ALA A 216 -35.82 -28.63 -21.42
CA ALA A 216 -35.59 -29.25 -22.74
C ALA A 216 -34.26 -30.02 -22.80
N ASP A 217 -33.19 -29.47 -22.20
CA ASP A 217 -31.82 -30.00 -22.33
C ASP A 217 -31.32 -30.75 -21.09
N GLY A 218 -32.13 -30.84 -20.03
CA GLY A 218 -31.77 -31.42 -18.74
C GLY A 218 -30.95 -30.48 -17.86
N THR A 219 -30.62 -30.93 -16.63
CA THR A 219 -29.94 -30.11 -15.60
C THR A 219 -28.41 -30.19 -15.62
N GLY A 220 -27.82 -30.98 -16.53
CA GLY A 220 -26.37 -31.17 -16.62
C GLY A 220 -25.57 -29.87 -16.85
N PRO A 221 -25.91 -29.04 -17.85
CA PRO A 221 -25.22 -27.79 -18.12
C PRO A 221 -25.32 -26.78 -16.96
N THR A 222 -26.48 -26.68 -16.30
CA THR A 222 -26.67 -25.80 -15.15
C THR A 222 -25.90 -26.32 -13.93
N ALA A 223 -25.84 -27.63 -13.72
CA ALA A 223 -24.99 -28.25 -12.68
C ALA A 223 -23.50 -27.95 -12.88
N ALA A 224 -23.00 -28.01 -14.12
CA ALA A 224 -21.61 -27.64 -14.43
C ALA A 224 -21.33 -26.17 -14.09
N VAL A 225 -22.22 -25.25 -14.47
CA VAL A 225 -22.08 -23.82 -14.14
C VAL A 225 -22.13 -23.58 -12.62
N ARG A 226 -22.99 -24.29 -11.86
CA ARG A 226 -22.98 -24.24 -10.38
C ARG A 226 -21.62 -24.60 -9.80
N SER A 227 -20.99 -25.66 -10.30
CA SER A 227 -19.64 -26.08 -9.88
C SER A 227 -18.57 -25.03 -10.18
N MET A 228 -18.70 -24.32 -11.31
CA MET A 228 -17.78 -23.23 -11.66
C MET A 228 -17.97 -22.02 -10.73
N ILE A 229 -19.22 -21.63 -10.46
CA ILE A 229 -19.55 -20.58 -9.47
C ILE A 229 -18.98 -20.95 -8.09
N HIS A 230 -19.19 -22.19 -7.65
CA HIS A 230 -18.63 -22.70 -6.40
C HIS A 230 -17.11 -22.51 -6.32
N THR A 231 -16.40 -22.91 -7.37
CA THR A 231 -14.93 -22.84 -7.43
C THR A 231 -14.42 -21.41 -7.36
N SER A 232 -15.05 -20.49 -8.10
CA SER A 232 -14.66 -19.08 -8.08
C SER A 232 -14.99 -18.41 -6.74
N LEU A 233 -16.09 -18.78 -6.08
CA LEU A 233 -16.39 -18.31 -4.72
C LEU A 233 -15.37 -18.79 -3.69
N LEU A 234 -14.90 -20.05 -3.76
CA LEU A 234 -13.86 -20.55 -2.87
C LEU A 234 -12.57 -19.71 -2.95
N LYS A 235 -12.18 -19.29 -4.16
CA LYS A 235 -11.01 -18.41 -4.35
C LYS A 235 -11.19 -17.07 -3.65
N VAL A 236 -12.38 -16.47 -3.76
CA VAL A 236 -12.71 -15.18 -3.10
C VAL A 236 -12.67 -15.33 -1.58
N GLU A 237 -13.32 -16.36 -1.04
CA GLU A 237 -13.40 -16.60 0.40
C GLU A 237 -12.01 -16.83 1.01
N ALA A 238 -11.11 -17.52 0.31
CA ALA A 238 -9.75 -17.79 0.77
C ALA A 238 -8.88 -16.52 0.94
N VAL A 239 -9.20 -15.43 0.25
CA VAL A 239 -8.43 -14.17 0.29
C VAL A 239 -9.17 -13.02 0.97
N TYR A 240 -10.48 -13.15 1.21
CA TYR A 240 -11.33 -12.08 1.72
C TYR A 240 -10.86 -11.50 3.06
N GLU A 241 -10.69 -12.36 4.07
CA GLU A 241 -10.29 -11.95 5.42
C GLU A 241 -8.89 -11.34 5.41
N ARG A 242 -7.98 -11.92 4.60
CA ARG A 242 -6.61 -11.44 4.45
C ARG A 242 -6.57 -10.04 3.83
N TYR A 243 -7.28 -9.81 2.73
CA TYR A 243 -7.38 -8.50 2.10
C TYR A 243 -7.97 -7.45 3.06
N THR A 244 -9.03 -7.81 3.79
CA THR A 244 -9.72 -6.90 4.71
C THR A 244 -8.87 -6.55 5.94
N SER A 245 -8.14 -7.51 6.49
CA SER A 245 -7.24 -7.29 7.63
C SER A 245 -6.13 -6.28 7.29
N VAL A 246 -5.53 -6.37 6.10
CA VAL A 246 -4.44 -5.46 5.70
C VAL A 246 -4.95 -4.03 5.47
N ILE A 247 -6.19 -3.86 4.99
CA ILE A 247 -6.80 -2.53 4.82
C ILE A 247 -7.16 -1.87 6.15
N THR A 248 -7.66 -2.64 7.12
CA THR A 248 -8.22 -2.10 8.37
C THR A 248 -7.17 -1.72 9.41
N GLU A 249 -5.98 -2.32 9.38
CA GLU A 249 -5.00 -2.11 10.45
C GLU A 249 -4.25 -0.77 10.38
N LYS A 250 -3.99 -0.18 9.19
CA LYS A 250 -2.86 0.77 9.08
C LYS A 250 -2.94 1.92 8.06
N SER A 251 -3.96 2.04 7.22
CA SER A 251 -3.92 3.08 6.17
C SER A 251 -4.52 4.42 6.64
N PRO A 252 -3.74 5.52 6.67
CA PRO A 252 -4.28 6.86 6.93
C PRO A 252 -5.10 7.41 5.76
N LEU A 253 -5.06 6.74 4.60
CA LEU A 253 -5.80 7.12 3.40
C LEU A 253 -6.89 6.08 3.09
N PRO A 254 -8.03 6.51 2.53
CA PRO A 254 -9.12 5.60 2.19
C PRO A 254 -8.65 4.60 1.12
N GLU A 255 -8.47 3.35 1.53
CA GLU A 255 -8.19 2.23 0.62
C GLU A 255 -9.50 1.77 -0.07
N PRO A 256 -9.44 1.39 -1.35
CA PRO A 256 -10.61 0.91 -2.06
C PRO A 256 -11.12 -0.37 -1.40
N ARG A 257 -12.39 -0.33 -0.99
CA ARG A 257 -13.07 -1.50 -0.43
C ARG A 257 -13.30 -2.53 -1.52
N ILE A 258 -13.49 -3.79 -1.14
CA ILE A 258 -13.63 -4.90 -2.10
C ILE A 258 -14.75 -4.65 -3.12
N TYR A 259 -15.89 -4.10 -2.69
CA TYR A 259 -17.02 -3.82 -3.59
C TYR A 259 -16.74 -2.66 -4.58
N GLU A 260 -15.69 -1.87 -4.35
CA GLU A 260 -15.25 -0.76 -5.21
C GLU A 260 -14.27 -1.25 -6.28
N LEU A 261 -13.79 -2.49 -6.18
CA LEU A 261 -12.93 -3.09 -7.18
C LEU A 261 -13.70 -3.39 -8.47
N PRO A 262 -13.02 -3.41 -9.64
CA PRO A 262 -13.65 -3.63 -10.92
C PRO A 262 -14.43 -4.95 -10.97
N THR A 263 -15.60 -4.92 -11.63
CA THR A 263 -16.52 -6.05 -11.83
C THR A 263 -17.18 -6.63 -10.58
N VAL A 264 -16.65 -6.37 -9.37
CA VAL A 264 -17.17 -6.96 -8.13
C VAL A 264 -18.64 -6.63 -7.91
N LEU A 265 -19.02 -5.35 -7.90
CA LEU A 265 -20.41 -4.95 -7.67
C LEU A 265 -21.37 -5.48 -8.75
N CYS A 266 -20.92 -5.51 -10.01
CA CYS A 266 -21.73 -6.01 -11.13
C CYS A 266 -21.98 -7.52 -11.02
N ALA A 267 -20.93 -8.29 -10.74
CA ALA A 267 -21.00 -9.73 -10.54
C ALA A 267 -21.93 -10.10 -9.38
N ILE A 268 -21.82 -9.42 -8.24
CA ILE A 268 -22.71 -9.66 -7.08
C ILE A 268 -24.17 -9.46 -7.46
N ARG A 269 -24.50 -8.36 -8.15
CA ARG A 269 -25.88 -8.05 -8.54
C ARG A 269 -26.47 -9.14 -9.42
N LEU A 270 -25.69 -9.67 -10.36
CA LEU A 270 -26.13 -10.79 -11.20
C LEU A 270 -26.29 -12.08 -10.39
N LEU A 271 -25.30 -12.43 -9.56
CA LEU A 271 -25.34 -13.63 -8.73
C LEU A 271 -26.53 -13.62 -7.76
N ALA A 272 -26.84 -12.47 -7.17
CA ALA A 272 -27.98 -12.31 -6.26
C ALA A 272 -29.35 -12.43 -6.96
N ALA A 273 -29.40 -12.28 -8.29
CA ALA A 273 -30.62 -12.46 -9.06
C ALA A 273 -30.84 -13.93 -9.52
N LEU A 274 -29.83 -14.79 -9.38
CA LEU A 274 -29.94 -16.20 -9.73
C LEU A 274 -30.76 -16.97 -8.69
N LYS A 275 -31.50 -17.97 -9.15
CA LYS A 275 -32.16 -18.97 -8.30
C LYS A 275 -31.41 -20.29 -8.38
N PHE A 276 -31.16 -20.94 -7.25
CA PHE A 276 -30.47 -22.23 -7.17
C PHE A 276 -31.45 -23.31 -6.69
N GLU A 277 -32.02 -24.08 -7.61
CA GLU A 277 -33.07 -25.07 -7.26
C GLU A 277 -32.53 -26.31 -6.51
N GLU A 278 -31.29 -26.74 -6.80
CA GLU A 278 -30.58 -27.78 -6.03
C GLU A 278 -29.23 -27.21 -5.57
N ASP A 279 -29.20 -26.57 -4.41
CA ASP A 279 -28.02 -25.85 -3.93
C ASP A 279 -27.06 -26.76 -3.14
N GLU A 280 -26.51 -27.79 -3.79
CA GLU A 280 -25.57 -28.75 -3.18
C GLU A 280 -24.34 -28.06 -2.55
N TYR A 281 -23.97 -26.89 -3.08
CA TYR A 281 -22.78 -26.15 -2.68
C TYR A 281 -23.07 -25.01 -1.70
N ASN A 282 -24.31 -24.86 -1.24
CA ASN A 282 -24.76 -23.77 -0.38
C ASN A 282 -24.39 -22.38 -0.96
N LEU A 283 -24.50 -22.20 -2.28
CA LEU A 283 -24.19 -20.97 -3.01
C LEU A 283 -25.04 -19.80 -2.54
N GLU A 284 -26.35 -20.00 -2.36
CA GLU A 284 -27.26 -18.93 -1.96
C GLU A 284 -26.93 -18.34 -0.58
N PRO A 285 -26.76 -19.15 0.50
CA PRO A 285 -26.36 -18.61 1.80
C PRO A 285 -24.93 -18.04 1.80
N ARG A 286 -24.00 -18.57 0.98
CA ARG A 286 -22.64 -18.02 0.85
C ARG A 286 -22.64 -16.66 0.17
N LEU A 287 -23.37 -16.52 -0.93
CA LEU A 287 -23.55 -15.25 -1.64
C LEU A 287 -24.23 -14.22 -0.75
N LYS A 288 -25.28 -14.63 -0.02
CA LYS A 288 -25.94 -13.78 0.96
C LYS A 288 -25.00 -13.31 2.05
N LYS A 289 -24.17 -14.19 2.62
CA LYS A 289 -23.14 -13.82 3.62
C LYS A 289 -22.18 -12.77 3.06
N ILE A 290 -21.72 -12.93 1.81
CA ILE A 290 -20.85 -11.96 1.15
C ILE A 290 -21.55 -10.60 0.98
N VAL A 291 -22.80 -10.60 0.51
CA VAL A 291 -23.61 -9.38 0.36
C VAL A 291 -23.84 -8.70 1.71
N ASP A 292 -24.23 -9.45 2.73
CA ASP A 292 -24.51 -8.94 4.07
C ASP A 292 -23.26 -8.27 4.67
N LEU A 293 -22.10 -8.92 4.55
CA LEU A 293 -20.81 -8.36 4.99
C LEU A 293 -20.47 -7.04 4.30
N TRP A 294 -20.86 -6.87 3.03
CA TRP A 294 -20.48 -5.71 2.22
C TRP A 294 -21.54 -4.60 2.23
N SER A 295 -22.78 -4.94 2.56
CA SER A 295 -23.93 -4.03 2.68
C SER A 295 -23.77 -3.01 3.82
N VAL A 296 -22.98 -3.32 4.85
CA VAL A 296 -22.62 -2.39 5.94
C VAL A 296 -21.86 -1.18 5.42
N GLY A 297 -21.08 -1.34 4.33
CA GLY A 297 -20.27 -0.27 3.74
C GLY A 297 -20.76 0.24 2.37
N CYS A 298 -21.57 -0.53 1.64
CA CYS A 298 -22.01 -0.20 0.29
C CYS A 298 -23.43 0.39 0.29
N PRO A 299 -23.62 1.67 -0.10
CA PRO A 299 -24.96 2.30 -0.13
C PRO A 299 -25.92 1.63 -1.11
N PHE A 300 -25.40 0.93 -2.11
CA PHE A 300 -26.21 0.25 -3.13
C PHE A 300 -26.68 -1.16 -2.73
N LEU A 301 -26.09 -1.75 -1.69
CA LEU A 301 -26.45 -3.07 -1.19
C LEU A 301 -27.30 -2.99 0.10
N ASN A 302 -27.41 -1.80 0.71
CA ASN A 302 -28.30 -1.53 1.83
C ASN A 302 -29.09 -0.22 1.60
N PRO A 303 -30.40 -0.27 1.29
CA PRO A 303 -31.20 0.93 1.05
C PRO A 303 -31.33 1.86 2.26
N LEU A 304 -31.04 1.39 3.49
CA LEU A 304 -30.98 2.24 4.69
C LEU A 304 -29.71 3.11 4.75
N ASN A 305 -28.62 2.69 4.10
CA ASN A 305 -27.38 3.46 4.00
C ASN A 305 -27.44 4.52 2.88
N ALA A 306 -28.22 4.29 1.82
CA ALA A 306 -28.46 5.27 0.76
C ALA A 306 -29.13 6.55 1.28
N LYS A 307 -30.15 6.42 2.15
CA LYS A 307 -30.80 7.57 2.81
C LYS A 307 -29.83 8.40 3.66
N ARG A 308 -28.91 7.76 4.39
CA ARG A 308 -27.90 8.44 5.21
C ARG A 308 -26.82 9.17 4.41
N SER A 309 -26.52 8.74 3.18
CA SER A 309 -25.59 9.47 2.30
C SER A 309 -26.23 10.68 1.63
N GLU A 310 -27.53 10.62 1.33
CA GLU A 310 -28.28 11.76 0.79
C GLU A 310 -28.41 12.89 1.82
N ASP A 311 -28.70 12.57 3.09
CA ASP A 311 -28.81 13.56 4.18
C ASP A 311 -27.47 14.27 4.50
N ARG A 312 -26.32 13.66 4.16
CA ARG A 312 -24.98 14.26 4.33
C ARG A 312 -24.50 15.07 3.13
N ALA A 313 -25.10 14.91 1.95
CA ALA A 313 -24.76 15.69 0.76
C ALA A 313 -25.56 17.01 0.67
N VAL A 314 -26.53 17.20 1.57
CA VAL A 314 -27.41 18.37 1.67
C VAL A 314 -27.03 19.29 2.85
N MET A 315 -25.97 18.97 3.59
CA MET A 315 -25.31 19.85 4.56
C MET A 315 -23.96 20.33 4.03
#